data_AF-A0A2B0LTY0-F1
#
_entry.id   AF-A0A2B0LTY0-F1
#
_cell.length_a   1.000
_cell.length_b   1.000
_cell.length_c   1.000
_cell.angle_alpha   90.00
_cell.angle_beta   90.00
_cell.angle_gamma   90.00
#
_symmetry.space_group_name_H-M   'P 1'
#
loop_
_entity.id
_entity.type
_entity.pdbx_description
1 polymer ?
#
loop_
_entity_poly.entity_id
_entity_poly.type
_entity_poly.pdbx_seq_one_letter_code
_entity_poly.pdbx_strand_id
1 'polypeptide(L)'
;MNQLTFLPKIDRKATKVRLEEVLENVRIYRQFGMIRNEMRAIASGEVRYHGPTSIVGKPAEDVVLANVTMNEREAKLQCISFQIDKALSRFSNNQRDIIIKRFLEDEG
;
A
#
# COMPACT_ATOMS: atom_id res chain seq x y z
N MET A 1 21.04 -39.68 3.23
CA MET A 1 20.22 -38.91 2.27
C MET A 1 20.36 -37.44 2.65
N ASN A 2 21.11 -36.65 1.88
CA ASN A 2 21.31 -35.24 2.18
C ASN A 2 20.07 -34.48 1.70
N GLN A 3 19.37 -33.85 2.63
CA GLN A 3 18.24 -32.98 2.34
C GLN A 3 18.74 -31.84 1.46
N LEU A 4 18.22 -31.75 0.23
CA LEU A 4 18.52 -30.66 -0.71
C LEU A 4 17.92 -29.36 -0.16
N THR A 5 18.61 -28.71 0.77
CA THR A 5 18.34 -27.31 1.11
C THR A 5 18.95 -26.44 0.02
N PHE A 6 18.30 -26.44 -1.15
CA PHE A 6 18.68 -25.67 -2.34
C PHE A 6 18.58 -24.15 -2.12
N LEU A 7 17.86 -23.73 -1.08
CA LEU A 7 17.63 -22.31 -0.81
C LEU A 7 18.78 -21.73 0.02
N PRO A 8 19.32 -20.56 -0.38
CA PRO A 8 20.29 -19.84 0.45
C PRO A 8 19.68 -19.51 1.82
N LYS A 9 20.55 -19.38 2.83
CA LYS A 9 20.14 -19.07 4.21
C LYS A 9 19.32 -17.78 4.22
N ILE A 10 18.04 -17.89 4.57
CA ILE A 10 17.13 -16.75 4.63
C ILE A 10 17.59 -15.81 5.75
N ASP A 11 17.75 -14.53 5.41
CA ASP A 11 17.88 -13.49 6.42
C ASP A 11 16.53 -13.31 7.14
N ARG A 12 16.45 -13.92 8.33
CA ARG A 12 15.26 -13.87 9.18
C ARG A 12 14.92 -12.44 9.61
N LYS A 13 15.92 -11.59 9.82
CA LYS A 13 15.70 -10.21 10.29
C LYS A 13 15.10 -9.37 9.16
N ALA A 14 15.72 -9.42 7.98
CA ALA A 14 15.21 -8.71 6.80
C ALA A 14 13.81 -9.20 6.40
N THR A 15 13.58 -10.51 6.46
CA THR A 15 12.27 -11.10 6.12
C THR A 15 11.20 -10.68 7.11
N LYS A 16 11.52 -10.63 8.41
CA LYS A 16 10.59 -10.17 9.43
C LYS A 16 10.17 -8.73 9.19
N VAL A 17 11.12 -7.82 8.99
CA VAL A 17 10.83 -6.39 8.73
C VAL A 17 9.93 -6.24 7.51
N ARG A 18 10.26 -6.93 6.42
CA ARG A 18 9.47 -6.86 5.19
C ARG A 18 8.06 -7.45 5.36
N LEU A 19 7.91 -8.47 6.18
CA LEU A 19 6.59 -9.04 6.49
C LEU A 19 5.75 -8.07 7.32
N GLU A 20 6.34 -7.43 8.33
CA GLU A 20 5.67 -6.42 9.15
C GLU A 20 5.22 -5.23 8.29
N GLU A 21 6.06 -4.75 7.37
CA GLU A 21 5.69 -3.70 6.41
C GLU A 21 4.50 -4.10 5.52
N VAL A 22 4.46 -5.35 5.04
CA VAL A 22 3.36 -5.82 4.19
C VAL A 22 2.06 -5.93 5.00
N LEU A 23 2.11 -6.48 6.22
CA LEU A 23 0.95 -6.57 7.10
C LEU A 23 0.41 -5.18 7.44
N GLU A 24 1.30 -4.22 7.72
CA GLU A 24 0.93 -2.83 8.00
C GLU A 24 0.22 -2.16 6.82
N ASN A 25 0.77 -2.30 5.61
CA ASN A 25 0.15 -1.76 4.40
C ASN A 25 -1.26 -2.34 4.17
N VAL A 26 -1.45 -3.61 4.51
CA VAL A 26 -2.75 -4.29 4.38
C VAL A 26 -3.71 -3.85 5.49
N ARG A 27 -3.23 -3.63 6.72
CA ARG A 27 -4.02 -3.05 7.80
C ARG A 27 -4.57 -1.68 7.40
N ILE A 28 -3.71 -0.77 6.96
CA ILE A 28 -4.08 0.58 6.49
C ILE A 28 -5.09 0.47 5.35
N TYR A 29 -4.86 -0.43 4.38
CA TYR A 29 -5.79 -0.63 3.27
C TYR A 29 -7.17 -1.14 3.73
N ARG A 30 -7.24 -2.05 4.70
CA ARG A 30 -8.51 -2.55 5.26
C ARG A 30 -9.28 -1.48 6.02
N GLN A 31 -8.55 -0.60 6.71
CA GLN A 31 -9.14 0.47 7.52
C GLN A 31 -9.69 1.62 6.66
N PHE A 32 -8.86 2.14 5.74
CA PHE A 32 -9.20 3.34 4.96
C PHE A 32 -9.80 3.03 3.58
N GLY A 33 -9.63 1.80 3.08
CA GLY A 33 -10.09 1.41 1.75
C GLY A 33 -9.39 2.21 0.63
N MET A 34 -10.19 2.68 -0.32
CA MET A 34 -9.70 3.44 -1.49
C MET A 34 -9.48 4.91 -1.13
N ILE A 35 -8.25 5.41 -1.27
CA ILE A 35 -7.95 6.84 -1.20
C ILE A 35 -7.71 7.34 -2.63
N ARG A 36 -8.51 8.32 -3.07
CA ARG A 36 -8.35 8.98 -4.37
C ARG A 36 -7.95 10.44 -4.16
N ASN A 37 -7.10 10.95 -5.04
CA ASN A 37 -6.83 12.37 -5.09
C ASN A 37 -8.00 13.08 -5.77
N GLU A 38 -8.66 13.95 -5.04
CA GLU A 38 -9.66 14.86 -5.60
C GLU A 38 -8.97 16.01 -6.33
N MET A 39 -9.60 16.47 -7.41
CA MET A 39 -9.08 17.61 -8.17
C MET A 39 -9.23 18.89 -7.34
N ARG A 40 -8.10 19.40 -6.83
CA ARG A 40 -8.08 20.68 -6.12
C ARG A 40 -7.70 21.80 -7.09
N ALA A 41 -8.70 22.52 -7.58
CA ALA A 41 -8.48 23.71 -8.41
C ALA A 41 -8.06 24.91 -7.52
N ILE A 42 -6.79 24.96 -7.10
CA ILE A 42 -6.24 26.18 -6.50
C ILE A 42 -5.69 27.04 -7.64
N ALA A 43 -6.38 28.13 -7.96
CA ALA A 43 -5.77 29.20 -8.74
C ALA A 43 -4.61 29.77 -7.91
N SER A 44 -3.38 29.72 -8.43
CA SER A 44 -2.25 30.37 -7.76
C SER A 44 -2.57 31.86 -7.61
N GLY A 45 -2.70 32.35 -6.38
CA GLY A 45 -2.98 33.77 -6.09
C GLY A 45 -1.78 34.70 -6.31
N GLU A 46 -0.76 34.25 -7.05
CA GLU A 46 0.41 35.05 -7.37
C GLU A 46 0.13 35.93 -8.59
N VAL A 47 0.29 37.24 -8.40
CA VAL A 47 0.10 38.20 -9.49
C VAL A 47 1.27 38.06 -10.48
N ARG A 48 0.98 37.49 -11.65
CA ARG A 48 1.97 37.37 -12.74
C ARG A 48 2.02 38.68 -13.51
N TYR A 49 2.96 39.55 -13.17
CA TYR A 49 3.27 40.74 -13.97
C TYR A 49 4.15 40.35 -15.18
N HIS A 50 3.60 40.50 -16.39
CA HIS A 50 4.31 40.50 -17.68
C HIS A 50 5.03 39.20 -18.13
N GLY A 51 4.65 38.02 -17.64
CA GLY A 51 5.17 36.72 -18.12
C GLY A 51 4.30 36.10 -19.24
N PRO A 52 4.83 35.14 -20.04
CA PRO A 52 4.05 34.45 -21.07
C PRO A 52 2.81 33.76 -20.49
N THR A 53 1.63 34.30 -20.79
CA THR A 53 0.30 33.87 -20.31
C THR A 53 -0.11 32.46 -20.75
N SER A 54 0.67 31.83 -21.64
CA SER A 54 0.33 30.52 -22.23
C SER A 54 0.66 29.31 -21.34
N ILE A 55 1.40 29.48 -20.24
CA ILE A 55 1.77 28.37 -19.35
C ILE A 55 0.66 28.22 -18.28
N VAL A 56 -0.36 27.45 -18.66
CA VAL A 56 -1.42 26.98 -17.75
C VAL A 56 -1.00 25.62 -17.20
N GLY A 57 -1.02 25.45 -15.88
CA GLY A 57 -0.80 24.13 -15.27
C GLY A 57 -1.89 23.15 -15.71
N LYS A 58 -1.62 21.85 -15.65
CA LYS A 58 -2.54 20.78 -16.09
C LYS A 58 -3.04 19.96 -14.91
N PRO A 59 -3.70 20.58 -13.90
CA PRO A 59 -4.05 19.92 -12.65
C PRO A 59 -4.97 18.71 -12.85
N ALA A 60 -5.81 18.73 -13.89
CA ALA A 60 -6.64 17.58 -14.23
C ALA A 60 -5.80 16.38 -14.71
N GLU A 61 -4.80 16.61 -15.57
CA GLU A 61 -3.93 15.55 -16.09
C GLU A 61 -3.05 14.97 -14.98
N ASP A 62 -2.49 15.83 -14.12
CA ASP A 62 -1.66 15.42 -12.99
C ASP A 62 -2.45 14.56 -11.98
N VAL A 63 -3.69 14.93 -11.70
CA VAL A 63 -4.59 14.18 -10.81
C VAL A 63 -4.99 12.83 -11.42
N VAL A 64 -5.27 12.80 -12.72
CA VAL A 64 -5.59 11.55 -13.43
C VAL A 64 -4.39 10.59 -13.37
N LEU A 65 -3.18 11.07 -13.66
CA LEU A 65 -1.98 10.24 -13.61
C LEU A 65 -1.73 9.69 -12.20
N ALA A 66 -1.85 10.54 -11.18
CA ALA A 66 -1.73 10.13 -9.78
C ALA A 66 -2.76 9.04 -9.42
N ASN A 67 -4.02 9.21 -9.78
CA ASN A 67 -5.08 8.24 -9.48
C ASN A 67 -4.90 6.91 -10.23
N VAL A 68 -4.39 6.92 -11.47
CA VAL A 68 -4.07 5.68 -12.22
C VAL A 68 -3.00 4.87 -11.48
N THR A 69 -1.91 5.51 -11.05
CA THR A 69 -0.86 4.82 -10.29
C THR A 69 -1.35 4.30 -8.94
N MET A 70 -2.26 5.03 -8.28
CA MET A 70 -2.93 4.58 -7.06
C MET A 70 -3.79 3.34 -7.30
N ASN A 71 -4.54 3.26 -8.41
CA ASN A 71 -5.35 2.09 -8.75
C ASN A 71 -4.49 0.81 -8.91
N GLU A 72 -3.32 0.91 -9.55
CA GLU A 72 -2.43 -0.25 -9.67
C GLU A 72 -1.89 -0.72 -8.31
N ARG A 73 -1.52 0.22 -7.44
CA ARG A 73 -1.10 -0.09 -6.07
C ARG A 73 -2.23 -0.72 -5.28
N GLU A 74 -3.45 -0.24 -5.46
CA GLU A 74 -4.64 -0.77 -4.81
C GLU A 74 -4.93 -2.22 -5.23
N ALA A 75 -4.92 -2.50 -6.53
CA ALA A 75 -5.12 -3.85 -7.03
C ALA A 75 -4.08 -4.84 -6.47
N LYS A 76 -2.82 -4.38 -6.30
CA LYS A 76 -1.77 -5.17 -5.62
C LYS A 76 -2.11 -5.41 -4.15
N LEU A 77 -2.53 -4.39 -3.42
CA LEU A 77 -2.91 -4.51 -2.00
C LEU A 77 -4.12 -5.43 -1.80
N GLN A 78 -5.11 -5.34 -2.68
CA GLN A 78 -6.27 -6.25 -2.68
C GLN A 78 -5.83 -7.71 -2.88
N CYS A 79 -4.95 -7.96 -3.85
CA CYS A 79 -4.40 -9.28 -4.10
C CYS A 79 -3.59 -9.80 -2.90
N ILE A 80 -2.75 -8.97 -2.30
CA ILE A 80 -1.94 -9.32 -1.13
C ILE A 80 -2.85 -9.59 0.09
N SER A 81 -3.87 -8.76 0.32
CA SER A 81 -4.84 -8.96 1.40
C SER A 81 -5.51 -10.33 1.27
N PHE A 82 -5.97 -10.69 0.07
CA PHE A 82 -6.54 -12.01 -0.19
C PHE A 82 -5.54 -13.16 0.04
N GLN A 83 -4.28 -12.99 -0.35
CA GLN A 83 -3.23 -13.98 -0.10
C GLN A 83 -2.95 -14.16 1.40
N ILE A 84 -2.99 -13.08 2.18
CA ILE A 84 -2.86 -13.12 3.64
C ILE A 84 -4.02 -13.89 4.25
N ASP A 85 -5.26 -13.63 3.85
CA ASP A 85 -6.42 -14.38 4.37
C ASP A 85 -6.31 -15.87 4.06
N LYS A 86 -5.88 -16.19 2.84
CA LYS A 86 -5.61 -17.58 2.44
C LYS A 86 -4.49 -18.21 3.27
N ALA A 87 -3.41 -17.49 3.58
CA ALA A 87 -2.34 -17.99 4.43
C ALA A 87 -2.81 -18.19 5.89
N LEU A 88 -3.52 -17.20 6.46
CA LEU A 88 -4.09 -17.26 7.80
C LEU A 88 -5.09 -18.43 7.94
N SER A 89 -5.83 -18.78 6.88
CA SER A 89 -6.74 -19.92 6.88
C SER A 89 -6.03 -21.26 7.15
N ARG A 90 -4.72 -21.34 6.90
CA ARG A 90 -3.91 -22.55 7.08
C ARG A 90 -3.24 -22.65 8.45
N PHE A 91 -3.20 -21.55 9.21
CA PHE A 91 -2.68 -21.57 10.59
C PHE A 91 -3.71 -22.11 11.59
N SER A 92 -3.22 -22.58 12.74
CA SER A 92 -4.09 -22.92 13.86
C SER A 92 -4.80 -21.66 14.39
N ASN A 93 -5.96 -21.84 15.05
CA ASN A 93 -6.75 -20.71 15.55
C ASN A 93 -5.91 -19.79 16.45
N ASN A 94 -5.13 -20.35 17.38
CA ASN A 94 -4.27 -19.54 18.27
C ASN A 94 -3.23 -18.72 17.50
N GLN A 95 -2.57 -19.30 16.49
CA GLN A 95 -1.56 -18.60 15.69
C GLN A 95 -2.20 -17.49 14.85
N ARG A 96 -3.35 -17.79 14.23
CA ARG A 96 -4.13 -16.82 13.48
C ARG A 96 -4.53 -15.64 14.36
N ASP A 97 -5.09 -15.90 15.54
CA ASP A 97 -5.57 -14.86 16.46
C ASP A 97 -4.43 -13.96 16.95
N ILE A 98 -3.24 -14.53 17.24
CA ILE A 98 -2.06 -13.73 17.61
C ILE A 98 -1.66 -12.80 16.48
N ILE A 99 -1.65 -13.28 15.23
CA ILE A 99 -1.26 -12.45 14.08
C ILE A 99 -2.28 -11.34 13.85
N ILE A 100 -3.57 -11.67 13.89
CA ILE A 100 -4.65 -10.72 13.67
C ILE A 100 -4.59 -9.60 14.72
N LYS A 101 -4.60 -9.96 16.01
CA LYS A 101 -4.59 -9.00 17.12
C LYS A 101 -3.35 -8.12 17.13
N ARG A 102 -2.20 -8.66 16.72
CA ARG A 102 -0.92 -7.94 16.81
C ARG A 102 -0.64 -7.03 15.62
N PHE A 103 -1.10 -7.40 14.43
CA PHE A 103 -0.66 -6.76 13.19
C PHE A 103 -1.79 -6.29 12.27
N LEU A 104 -3.01 -6.79 12.42
CA LEU A 104 -4.12 -6.51 11.49
C LEU A 104 -5.32 -5.82 12.14
N GLU A 105 -5.49 -5.92 13.46
CA GLU A 105 -6.46 -5.13 14.21
C GLU A 105 -5.91 -3.73 14.50
N ASP A 106 -6.83 -2.76 14.61
CA ASP A 106 -6.50 -1.40 15.05
C ASP A 106 -6.12 -1.41 16.54
N GLU A 107 -5.13 -0.60 16.91
CA GLU A 107 -4.85 -0.25 18.31
C GLU A 107 -5.94 0.71 18.81
N GLY A 108 -7.15 0.19 19.02
CA GLY A 108 -8.29 0.88 19.62
C GLY A 108 -8.37 0.67 21.13
#